data_AF-A0A4S8KU71-F1
#
_entry.id   AF-A0A4S8KU71-F1
#
_cell.length_a   1.000
_cell.length_b   1.000
_cell.length_c   1.000
_cell.angle_alpha   90.00
_cell.angle_beta   90.00
_cell.angle_gamma   90.00
#
_symmetry.space_group_name_H-M   'P 1'
#
loop_
_entity.id
_entity.type
_entity.pdbx_description
1 polymer ?
#
loop_
_entity_poly.entity_id
_entity_poly.type
_entity_poly.pdbx_seq_one_letter_code
_entity_poly.pdbx_strand_id
1 'polypeptide(L)' 'TDLGQKDMIIGMTFLRRHNPEIDWAQGTWRFTRCPEGCVPGARHKRKRHKVTQEEIDELELP' A
#
# COMPACT_ATOMS: atom_id res chain seq x y z
N THR A 1 11.86 -3.82 -12.14
CA THR A 1 11.78 -2.57 -11.36
C THR A 1 13.05 -2.46 -10.56
N ASP A 2 13.89 -1.48 -10.89
CA ASP A 2 15.14 -1.22 -10.18
C ASP A 2 14.88 -0.17 -9.09
N LEU A 3 15.18 -0.52 -7.83
CA LEU A 3 15.05 0.36 -6.67
C LEU A 3 16.43 0.93 -6.25
N GLY A 4 17.49 0.63 -7.00
CA GLY A 4 18.87 0.93 -6.66
C GLY A 4 19.29 0.19 -5.39
N GLN A 5 19.86 0.92 -4.43
CA GLN A 5 20.33 0.37 -3.14
C GLN A 5 19.23 0.17 -2.10
N LYS A 6 17.96 0.42 -2.43
CA LYS A 6 16.86 0.34 -1.47
C LYS A 6 16.12 -0.98 -1.60
N ASP A 7 15.92 -1.64 -0.45
CA ASP A 7 15.18 -2.90 -0.41
C ASP A 7 13.67 -2.70 -0.60
N MET A 8 13.13 -1.54 -0.17
CA MET A 8 11.69 -1.28 -0.20
C MET A 8 11.38 0.22 -0.16
N ILE A 9 10.31 0.62 -0.86
CA ILE A 9 9.69 1.95 -0.74
C ILE A 9 8.28 1.77 -0.19
N ILE A 10 7.97 2.47 0.90
CA ILE A 10 6.63 2.48 1.49
C ILE A 10 5.95 3.80 1.14
N GLY A 11 4.77 3.72 0.51
CA GLY A 11 3.99 4.89 0.14
C GLY A 11 3.25 5.54 1.32
N MET A 12 2.92 6.83 1.18
CA MET A 12 2.19 7.60 2.19
C MET A 12 0.81 7.04 2.53
N THR A 13 0.11 6.48 1.55
CA THR A 13 -1.21 5.84 1.76
C THR A 13 -1.12 4.66 2.73
N PHE A 14 -0.05 3.87 2.62
CA PHE A 14 0.22 2.77 3.53
C PHE A 14 0.54 3.28 4.95
N LEU A 15 1.44 4.24 5.07
CA LEU A 15 1.81 4.81 6.38
C LEU A 15 0.62 5.44 7.09
N ARG A 16 -0.24 6.19 6.40
CA ARG A 16 -1.46 6.76 7.00
C ARG A 16 -2.42 5.69 7.50
N ARG A 17 -2.58 4.59 6.75
CA ARG A 17 -3.50 3.52 7.10
C ARG A 17 -3.03 2.72 8.31
N HIS A 18 -1.74 2.39 8.34
CA HIS A 18 -1.17 1.50 9.35
C HIS A 18 -0.61 2.25 10.56
N ASN A 19 -0.34 3.54 10.40
CA ASN A 19 0.16 4.49 11.38
C ASN A 19 1.15 3.86 12.37
N PRO A 20 2.28 3.30 11.90
CA PRO A 20 3.24 2.67 12.79
C PRO A 20 3.89 3.71 13.73
N GLU A 21 4.39 3.22 14.86
CA GLU A 21 5.37 3.96 15.66
C GLU A 21 6.73 3.76 15.01
N ILE A 22 7.39 4.85 14.62
CA ILE A 22 8.70 4.78 13.95
C ILE A 22 9.74 5.41 14.86
N ASP A 23 10.76 4.63 15.19
CA ASP A 23 11.97 5.11 15.82
C ASP A 23 13.03 5.33 14.73
N TRP A 24 13.17 6.58 14.31
CA TRP A 24 14.14 6.96 13.27
C TRP A 24 15.59 6.87 13.75
N ALA A 25 15.85 6.94 15.06
CA ALA A 25 17.20 6.84 15.60
C ALA A 25 17.68 5.39 15.58
N GLN A 26 16.80 4.43 15.90
CA GLN A 26 17.12 3.00 15.85
C GLN A 26 16.83 2.36 14.48
N GLY A 27 16.13 3.06 13.58
CA GLY A 27 15.71 2.51 12.30
C GLY A 27 14.67 1.40 12.44
N THR A 28 13.83 1.45 13.48
CA THR A 28 12.82 0.42 13.75
C THR A 28 11.41 0.98 13.66
N TRP A 29 10.44 0.10 13.42
CA TRP A 29 9.03 0.47 13.46
C TRP A 29 8.19 -0.60 14.15
N ARG A 30 7.05 -0.20 14.71
CA ARG A 30 6.08 -1.10 15.35
C ARG A 30 4.67 -0.79 14.85
N PHE A 31 3.95 -1.82 14.41
CA PHE A 31 2.57 -1.71 13.93
C PHE A 31 1.56 -1.88 15.06
N THR A 32 1.65 -1.03 16.09
CA THR A 32 0.75 -1.05 17.26
C THR A 32 -0.67 -0.57 16.95
N ARG A 33 -0.84 0.22 15.88
CA ARG A 33 -2.10 0.88 15.49
C ARG A 33 -2.69 0.32 14.19
N CYS A 34 -2.36 -0.93 13.84
CA CYS A 34 -2.87 -1.53 12.62
C CYS A 34 -4.40 -1.72 12.70
N PRO A 35 -5.17 -1.38 11.66
CA PRO A 35 -6.60 -1.69 11.62
C PRO A 35 -6.85 -3.20 11.69
N GLU A 36 -8.01 -3.62 12.18
CA GLU A 36 -8.38 -5.04 12.38
C GLU A 36 -8.22 -5.91 11.11
N GLY A 37 -8.38 -5.32 9.92
CA GLY A 37 -8.15 -6.02 8.66
C GLY A 37 -6.70 -6.42 8.38
N CYS A 38 -5.72 -5.97 9.17
CA CYS A 38 -4.31 -6.33 9.02
C CYS A 38 -4.00 -7.78 9.44
N VAL A 39 -4.89 -8.43 10.22
CA VAL A 39 -4.57 -9.73 10.81
C VAL A 39 -4.32 -10.79 9.73
N PRO A 40 -3.30 -11.66 9.88
CA PRO A 40 -3.07 -12.77 8.96
C PRO A 40 -4.33 -13.64 8.88
N GLY A 41 -4.92 -13.75 7.68
CA GLY A 41 -6.17 -14.48 7.46
C GLY A 41 -7.43 -13.60 7.31
N ALA A 42 -7.34 -12.29 7.57
CA ALA A 42 -8.36 -11.34 7.14
C ALA A 42 -8.39 -11.30 5.62
N ARG A 43 -9.28 -12.08 5.02
CA ARG A 43 -9.56 -12.04 3.58
C ARG A 43 -10.06 -10.63 3.25
N HIS A 44 -9.14 -9.74 2.90
CA HIS A 44 -9.51 -8.54 2.17
C HIS A 44 -10.16 -9.00 0.88
N LYS A 45 -11.48 -8.92 0.82
CA LYS A 45 -12.25 -9.04 -0.42
C LYS A 45 -11.80 -7.89 -1.30
N ARG A 46 -10.67 -8.05 -2.01
CA ARG A 46 -10.27 -7.12 -3.06
C ARG A 46 -11.40 -7.17 -4.07
N LYS A 47 -12.28 -6.19 -4.06
CA LYS A 47 -13.18 -5.95 -5.19
C LYS A 47 -12.23 -5.64 -6.34
N ARG A 48 -12.01 -6.61 -7.22
CA ARG A 48 -11.36 -6.35 -8.51
C ARG A 48 -12.27 -5.35 -9.20
N HIS A 49 -11.85 -4.09 -9.29
CA HIS A 49 -12.47 -3.18 -10.24
C HIS A 49 -12.26 -3.81 -11.62
N LYS A 50 -13.36 -4.19 -12.27
CA LYS A 50 -13.34 -4.52 -13.69
C LYS A 50 -13.32 -3.17 -14.38
N VAL A 51 -12.15 -2.76 -14.86
CA VAL A 51 -12.03 -1.58 -15.73
C VAL A 51 -12.90 -1.87 -16.96
N THR A 52 -13.78 -0.95 -17.33
CA THR A 52 -14.61 -1.08 -18.54
C THR A 52 -13.78 -0.71 -19.78
N GLN A 53 -14.18 -1.20 -20.95
CA GLN A 53 -13.49 -0.85 -22.21
C GLN A 53 -13.55 0.67 -22.45
N GLU A 54 -14.65 1.31 -22.07
CA GLU A 54 -14.85 2.77 -22.16
C GLU A 54 -13.79 3.54 -21.33
N GLU A 55 -13.48 3.09 -20.11
CA GLU A 55 -12.42 3.71 -19.30
C GLU A 55 -11.03 3.51 -19.93
N ILE A 56 -10.79 2.41 -20.64
CA ILE A 56 -9.51 2.17 -21.34
C ILE A 56 -9.39 3.09 -22.55
N ASP A 57 -10.46 3.21 -23.33
CA ASP A 57 -10.49 4.01 -24.57
C ASP A 57 -10.38 5.52 -24.27
N GLU A 58 -10.91 6.01 -23.14
CA GLU A 58 -10.77 7.42 -22.72
C GLU A 58 -9.34 7.77 -22.25
N LEU A 59 -8.59 6.77 -21.75
CA LEU A 59 -7.22 6.92 -21.27
C LEU A 59 -6.17 6.90 -22.40
N GLU A 60 -6.52 6.41 -23.60
CA GLU A 60 -5.71 6.55 -24.80
C GLU A 60 -5.99 7.92 -25.46
N LEU A 61 -5.39 8.98 -24.89
CA LEU A 61 -5.31 10.29 -25.53
C LEU A 61 -4.43 10.23 -26.80
N PRO A 62 -4.80 10.91 -27.91
CA PRO A 62 -4.01 10.97 -29.13
C PRO A 62 -2.68 11.72 -28.98
#